data_AF-A0A2T2SNE5-F1
#
_entry.id   AF-A0A2T2SNE5-F1
#
_cell.length_a   1.000
_cell.length_b   1.000
_cell.length_c   1.000
_cell.angle_alpha   90.00
_cell.angle_beta   90.00
_cell.angle_gamma   90.00
#
_symmetry.space_group_name_H-M   'P 1'
#
loop_
_entity.id
_entity.type
_entity.pdbx_description
1 polymer ?
#
loop_
_entity_poly.entity_id
_entity_poly.type
_entity_poly.pdbx_seq_one_letter_code
_entity_poly.pdbx_strand_id
1 'polypeptide(L)'
;AKGFDTFAPLGPLTPASEIENPQDLTLRLSVNGETRQEASTQRLLFPVRALVAYCSQIFTLAPGDLLYTGTPSGVGPVDDGDVLEATATGCDPLRVSVTR
;
A
#
# COMPACT_ATOMS: atom_id res chain seq x y z
N ALA A 1 -8.80 13.98 -8.57
CA ALA A 1 -7.40 13.48 -8.66
C ALA A 1 -7.17 12.11 -8.01
N LYS A 2 -7.91 11.70 -6.97
CA LYS A 2 -7.64 10.46 -6.20
C LYS A 2 -8.90 9.58 -6.05
N GLY A 3 -9.60 9.33 -7.16
CA GLY A 3 -10.87 8.60 -7.18
C GLY A 3 -11.40 8.39 -8.60
N PHE A 4 -10.50 8.22 -9.56
CA PHE A 4 -10.82 7.92 -10.96
C PHE A 4 -10.77 6.40 -11.17
N ASP A 5 -11.26 5.90 -12.29
CA ASP A 5 -11.30 4.45 -12.53
C ASP A 5 -9.91 3.82 -12.41
N THR A 6 -9.83 2.65 -11.76
CA THR A 6 -8.58 1.89 -11.53
C THR A 6 -7.51 2.54 -10.63
N PHE A 7 -7.80 3.69 -9.99
CA PHE A 7 -6.80 4.48 -9.23
C PHE A 7 -6.19 3.82 -7.98
N ALA A 8 -6.78 2.73 -7.48
CA ALA A 8 -6.37 2.06 -6.25
C ALA A 8 -6.11 0.56 -6.49
N PRO A 9 -5.02 0.20 -7.21
CA PRO A 9 -4.61 -1.20 -7.32
C PRO A 9 -4.47 -1.85 -5.95
N LEU A 10 -4.95 -3.10 -5.84
CA LEU A 10 -4.98 -3.86 -4.60
C LEU A 10 -4.53 -5.30 -4.89
N GLY A 11 -3.54 -5.77 -4.12
CA GLY A 11 -3.10 -7.17 -4.17
C GLY A 11 -4.04 -8.10 -3.40
N PRO A 12 -3.72 -9.40 -3.33
CA PRO A 12 -4.44 -10.35 -2.48
C PRO A 12 -4.48 -9.89 -1.01
N LEU A 13 -5.59 -10.15 -0.32
CA LEU A 13 -5.71 -9.84 1.10
C LEU A 13 -5.01 -10.92 1.94
N THR A 14 -3.99 -10.53 2.68
CA THR A 14 -3.34 -11.40 3.67
C THR A 14 -4.14 -11.41 4.98
N PRO A 15 -4.51 -12.59 5.53
CA PRO A 15 -5.13 -12.68 6.84
C PRO A 15 -4.26 -12.06 7.94
N ALA A 16 -4.88 -11.32 8.86
CA ALA A 16 -4.14 -10.67 9.96
C ALA A 16 -3.39 -11.67 10.86
N SER A 17 -3.85 -12.91 10.95
CA SER A 17 -3.18 -13.99 11.69
C SER A 17 -1.83 -14.42 11.08
N GLU A 18 -1.58 -14.10 9.83
CA GLU A 18 -0.33 -14.42 9.12
C GLU A 18 0.70 -13.29 9.21
N ILE A 19 0.31 -12.13 9.76
CA ILE A 19 1.18 -10.96 9.95
C ILE A 19 1.51 -10.80 11.43
N GLU A 20 2.79 -10.99 11.79
CA GLU A 20 3.26 -10.85 13.17
C GLU A 20 3.09 -9.41 13.70
N ASN A 21 3.50 -8.41 12.90
CA ASN A 21 3.42 -7.00 13.29
C ASN A 21 3.19 -6.09 12.07
N PRO A 22 2.00 -5.48 11.91
CA PRO A 22 1.73 -4.58 10.79
C PRO A 22 2.52 -3.26 10.86
N GLN A 23 3.12 -2.95 12.02
CA GLN A 23 4.01 -1.81 12.21
C GLN A 23 5.47 -2.11 11.82
N ASP A 24 5.77 -3.33 11.36
CA ASP A 24 7.12 -3.73 10.97
C ASP A 24 7.15 -4.52 9.66
N LEU A 25 6.62 -3.90 8.60
CA LEU A 25 6.62 -4.45 7.25
C LEU A 25 7.58 -3.65 6.38
N THR A 26 8.44 -4.33 5.63
CA THR A 26 9.22 -3.69 4.58
C THR A 26 8.39 -3.62 3.31
N LEU A 27 8.08 -2.41 2.86
CA LEU A 27 7.39 -2.13 1.60
C LEU A 27 8.42 -1.83 0.52
N ARG A 28 8.24 -2.40 -0.67
CA ARG A 28 9.07 -2.09 -1.84
C ARG A 28 8.21 -1.96 -3.10
N LEU A 29 8.52 -0.97 -3.92
CA LEU A 29 7.94 -0.79 -5.25
C LEU A 29 9.06 -0.71 -6.29
N SER A 30 8.95 -1.51 -7.35
CA SER A 30 9.79 -1.42 -8.53
C SER A 30 8.99 -1.05 -9.76
N VAL A 31 9.64 -0.34 -10.69
CA VAL A 31 9.12 -0.03 -12.03
C VAL A 31 10.11 -0.61 -13.03
N ASN A 32 9.66 -1.54 -13.87
CA ASN A 32 10.50 -2.25 -14.84
C ASN A 32 11.75 -2.89 -14.20
N GLY A 33 11.60 -3.40 -12.97
CA GLY A 33 12.68 -4.02 -12.19
C GLY A 33 13.59 -3.04 -11.43
N GLU A 34 13.48 -1.74 -11.68
CA GLU A 34 14.23 -0.72 -10.92
C GLU A 34 13.46 -0.34 -9.65
N THR A 35 14.09 -0.45 -8.48
CA THR A 35 13.45 -0.06 -7.21
C THR A 35 13.31 1.45 -7.13
N ARG A 36 12.08 1.93 -6.95
CA ARG A 36 11.75 3.35 -6.83
C ARG A 36 11.36 3.76 -5.42
N GLN A 37 10.75 2.85 -4.66
CA GLN A 37 10.39 3.08 -3.27
C GLN A 37 10.77 1.89 -2.41
N GLU A 38 11.30 2.16 -1.22
CA GLU A 38 11.60 1.14 -0.21
C GLU A 38 11.57 1.77 1.19
N ALA A 39 10.78 1.22 2.10
CA ALA A 39 10.72 1.68 3.49
C ALA A 39 10.04 0.66 4.41
N SER A 40 10.37 0.72 5.71
CA SER A 40 9.61 0.01 6.75
C SER A 40 8.40 0.81 7.21
N THR A 41 7.29 0.14 7.52
CA THR A 41 6.10 0.73 8.15
C THR A 41 6.40 1.27 9.55
N GLN A 42 7.52 0.92 10.19
CA GLN A 42 8.00 1.58 11.42
C GLN A 42 8.17 3.10 11.25
N ARG A 43 8.36 3.57 10.02
CA ARG A 43 8.51 5.00 9.69
C ARG A 43 7.18 5.74 9.51
N LEU A 44 6.04 5.07 9.64
CA LEU A 44 4.75 5.75 9.65
C LEU A 44 4.70 6.74 10.82
N LEU A 45 4.39 8.01 10.51
CA LEU A 45 4.25 9.05 11.53
C LEU A 45 3.16 8.70 12.55
N PHE A 46 2.07 8.11 12.06
CA PHE A 46 0.99 7.58 12.89
C PHE A 46 0.95 6.06 12.73
N PRO A 47 1.05 5.28 13.83
CA PRO A 47 1.01 3.84 13.73
C PRO A 47 -0.36 3.33 13.25
N VAL A 48 -0.40 2.14 12.65
CA VAL A 48 -1.62 1.56 12.04
C VAL A 48 -2.82 1.60 12.98
N ARG A 49 -2.63 1.20 14.25
CA ARG A 49 -3.67 1.25 15.28
C ARG A 49 -4.23 2.65 15.53
N ALA A 50 -3.38 3.68 15.45
CA ALA A 50 -3.79 5.06 15.68
C ALA A 50 -4.59 5.61 14.49
N LEU A 51 -4.20 5.23 13.27
CA LEU A 51 -4.96 5.55 12.07
C LEU A 51 -6.37 4.97 12.12
N VAL A 52 -6.51 3.67 12.46
CA VAL A 52 -7.82 3.02 12.59
C VAL A 52 -8.67 3.72 13.67
N ALA A 53 -8.11 3.94 14.86
CA ALA A 53 -8.81 4.58 15.97
C ALA A 53 -9.24 6.03 15.67
N TYR A 54 -8.39 6.78 14.95
CA TYR A 54 -8.72 8.15 14.57
C TYR A 54 -9.81 8.18 13.49
N CYS A 55 -9.68 7.35 12.44
CA CYS A 55 -10.68 7.27 11.38
C CYS A 55 -12.05 6.84 11.94
N SER A 56 -12.10 5.91 12.90
CA SER A 56 -13.36 5.44 13.50
C SER A 56 -14.10 6.50 14.34
N GLN A 57 -13.44 7.60 14.72
CA GLN A 57 -14.09 8.72 15.42
C GLN A 57 -14.80 9.69 14.46
N ILE A 58 -14.43 9.66 13.17
CA ILE A 58 -14.93 10.56 12.15
C ILE A 58 -15.91 9.83 11.22
N PHE A 59 -15.60 8.59 10.87
CA PHE A 59 -16.39 7.73 10.01
C PHE A 59 -16.74 6.44 10.72
N THR A 60 -17.97 5.95 10.53
CA THR A 60 -18.30 4.57 10.86
C THR A 60 -17.53 3.65 9.92
N LEU A 61 -16.67 2.79 10.46
CA LEU A 61 -15.96 1.76 9.70
C LEU A 61 -16.83 0.51 9.58
N ALA A 62 -17.07 0.04 8.36
CA ALA A 62 -17.82 -1.16 8.05
C ALA A 62 -16.89 -2.31 7.64
N PRO A 63 -17.32 -3.58 7.80
CA PRO A 63 -16.60 -4.71 7.22
C PRO A 63 -16.43 -4.53 5.71
N GLY A 64 -15.18 -4.66 5.25
CA GLY A 64 -14.82 -4.44 3.84
C GLY A 64 -14.20 -3.06 3.56
N ASP A 65 -14.26 -2.12 4.49
CA ASP A 65 -13.57 -0.84 4.35
C ASP A 65 -12.04 -1.02 4.34
N LEU A 66 -11.37 -0.27 3.47
CA LEU A 66 -9.91 -0.29 3.32
C LEU A 66 -9.31 1.06 3.67
N LEU A 67 -8.22 1.05 4.42
CA LEU A 67 -7.47 2.24 4.80
C LEU A 67 -6.07 2.21 4.20
N TYR A 68 -5.80 3.10 3.24
CA TYR A 68 -4.47 3.30 2.67
C TYR A 68 -3.66 4.22 3.59
N THR A 69 -2.60 3.67 4.20
CA THR A 69 -1.89 4.30 5.33
C THR A 69 -0.83 5.34 4.93
N GLY A 70 -0.65 5.56 3.63
CA GLY A 70 0.31 6.52 3.08
C GLY A 70 1.36 5.84 2.20
N THR A 71 2.34 6.62 1.75
CA THR A 71 3.43 6.15 0.89
C THR A 71 4.76 6.71 1.39
N PRO A 72 5.86 5.94 1.33
CA PRO A 72 7.19 6.47 1.64
C PRO A 72 7.68 7.42 0.53
N SER A 73 8.87 7.98 0.71
CA SER A 73 9.56 8.76 -0.34
C SER A 73 9.77 7.94 -1.62
N GLY A 74 10.05 8.64 -2.73
CA GLY A 74 10.33 8.01 -4.03
C GLY A 74 9.13 7.91 -4.98
N VAL A 75 8.04 8.62 -4.68
CA VAL A 75 6.92 8.77 -5.62
C VAL A 75 7.41 9.46 -6.89
N GLY A 76 7.04 8.93 -8.04
CA GLY A 76 7.39 9.47 -9.35
C GLY A 76 6.34 9.11 -10.40
N PRO A 77 6.44 9.69 -11.62
CA PRO A 77 5.58 9.34 -12.73
C PRO A 77 5.82 7.89 -13.19
N VAL A 78 4.81 7.36 -13.88
CA VAL A 78 4.86 6.10 -14.63
C VAL A 78 4.27 6.37 -16.01
N ASP A 79 4.77 5.65 -17.01
CA ASP A 79 4.40 5.82 -18.41
C ASP A 79 3.63 4.61 -18.94
N ASP A 80 2.97 4.79 -20.08
CA ASP A 80 2.29 3.69 -20.78
C ASP A 80 3.29 2.58 -21.13
N GLY A 81 2.95 1.33 -20.82
CA GLY A 81 3.81 0.17 -20.97
C GLY A 81 4.67 -0.18 -19.75
N ASP A 82 4.71 0.67 -18.71
CA ASP A 82 5.43 0.35 -17.47
C ASP A 82 4.82 -0.83 -16.74
N VAL A 83 5.68 -1.65 -16.13
CA VAL A 83 5.28 -2.73 -15.23
C VAL A 83 5.75 -2.42 -13.82
N LEU A 84 4.79 -2.31 -12.90
CA LEU A 84 5.02 -2.09 -11.49
C LEU A 84 4.93 -3.41 -10.74
N GLU A 85 5.83 -3.61 -9.79
CA GLU A 85 5.77 -4.72 -8.84
C GLU A 85 5.94 -4.19 -7.41
N ALA A 86 4.93 -4.42 -6.58
CA ALA A 86 4.87 -4.01 -5.19
C ALA A 86 4.91 -5.24 -4.27
N THR A 87 5.68 -5.14 -3.19
CA THR A 87 5.82 -6.19 -2.18
C THR A 87 5.72 -5.60 -0.78
N ALA A 88 5.25 -6.42 0.16
CA ALA A 88 5.28 -6.15 1.58
C ALA A 88 5.66 -7.43 2.33
N THR A 89 6.40 -7.32 3.44
CA THR A 89 6.77 -8.48 4.27
C THR A 89 5.54 -9.33 4.62
N GLY A 90 5.56 -10.62 4.26
CA GLY A 90 4.48 -11.55 4.56
C GLY A 90 3.23 -11.43 3.67
N CYS A 91 3.24 -10.57 2.66
CA CYS A 91 2.12 -10.41 1.72
C CYS A 91 2.48 -10.91 0.32
N ASP A 92 1.47 -11.39 -0.40
CA ASP A 92 1.63 -11.72 -1.83
C ASP A 92 1.94 -10.46 -2.65
N PRO A 93 2.81 -10.57 -3.66
CA PRO A 93 3.17 -9.45 -4.51
C PRO A 93 1.99 -8.96 -5.34
N LEU A 94 1.92 -7.65 -5.56
CA LEU A 94 1.03 -7.03 -6.54
C LEU A 94 1.83 -6.65 -7.78
N ARG A 95 1.37 -7.06 -8.96
CA ARG A 95 1.94 -6.68 -10.25
C ARG A 95 0.90 -5.96 -11.10
N VAL A 96 1.26 -4.81 -11.64
CA VAL A 96 0.36 -3.95 -12.43
C VAL A 96 1.07 -3.52 -13.71
N SER A 97 0.39 -3.66 -14.84
CA SER A 97 0.85 -3.07 -16.11
C SER A 97 0.08 -1.78 -16.37
N VAL A 98 0.79 -0.72 -16.71
CA VAL A 98 0.18 0.57 -17.08
C VAL A 98 -0.22 0.49 -18.54
N THR A 99 -1.52 0.68 -18.81
CA THR A 99 -2.09 0.74 -20.15
C THR A 99 -3.07 1.90 -20.23
N ARG A 100 -3.01 2.67 -21.31
CA ARG A 100 -4.00 3.70 -21.62
C ARG A 100 -5.38 3.16 -22.01
#